data_AF-A0A660ZDX4-F1
#
_entry.id   AF-A0A660ZDX4-F1
#
_cell.length_a   1.000
_cell.length_b   1.000
_cell.length_c   1.000
_cell.angle_alpha   90.00
_cell.angle_beta   90.00
_cell.angle_gamma   90.00
#
_symmetry.space_group_name_H-M   'P 1'
#
loop_
_entity.id
_entity.type
_entity.pdbx_description
1 polymer ?
#
loop_
_entity_poly.entity_id
_entity_poly.type
_entity_poly.pdbx_seq_one_letter_code
_entity_poly.pdbx_strand_id
1 'polypeptide(L)'
;MKRKYKHLFLSTIMVVIILLTLASCFSAPKETALMKEVGVTVSITEYKIRLREFGYRFAGIVELSADEIISKSTDSEIKKQALLWKIYAIPAMIRSLSINDPLAAGIDSWILSVQMLQYFEDGYGKDHFGEYQDIAITASKLIISDIENLAREIKGTDDISKGQKITKDWTNENPIENNKFLRVSALDKVAHIIGSEGYDLGTTVESIAISVDELKNQVTLYTDYLPKQIKWQAQYELYNFLG
;
A
#
# COMPACT_ATOMS: atom_id res chain seq x y z
N MET A 1 40.81 -39.66 -37.86
CA MET A 1 39.51 -39.70 -37.14
C MET A 1 39.28 -38.54 -36.16
N LYS A 2 40.23 -38.12 -35.31
CA LYS A 2 40.01 -37.13 -34.23
C LYS A 2 39.55 -35.71 -34.67
N ARG A 3 39.88 -35.25 -35.88
CA ARG A 3 39.55 -33.88 -36.35
C ARG A 3 38.08 -33.69 -36.75
N LYS A 4 37.42 -34.75 -37.26
CA LYS A 4 36.01 -34.70 -37.70
C LYS A 4 35.02 -34.61 -36.52
N TYR A 5 35.31 -35.30 -35.42
CA TYR A 5 34.52 -35.25 -34.19
C TYR A 5 34.62 -33.90 -33.48
N LYS A 6 35.75 -33.19 -33.60
CA LYS A 6 35.95 -31.87 -32.99
C LYS A 6 35.08 -30.80 -33.65
N HIS A 7 34.92 -30.84 -34.97
CA HIS A 7 34.01 -29.94 -35.70
C HIS A 7 32.53 -30.24 -35.44
N LEU A 8 32.17 -31.52 -35.32
CA LEU A 8 30.80 -31.90 -34.96
C LEU A 8 30.44 -31.41 -33.54
N PHE A 9 31.35 -31.57 -32.57
CA PHE A 9 31.17 -31.17 -31.18
C PHE A 9 31.10 -29.64 -31.00
N LEU A 10 31.94 -28.88 -31.70
CA LEU A 10 31.84 -27.41 -31.71
C LEU A 10 30.54 -26.92 -32.36
N SER A 11 30.07 -27.59 -33.41
CA SER A 11 28.82 -27.23 -34.07
C SER A 11 27.60 -27.50 -33.18
N THR A 12 27.56 -28.60 -32.43
CA THR A 12 26.47 -28.86 -31.48
C THR A 12 26.49 -27.89 -30.31
N ILE A 13 27.66 -27.53 -29.77
CA ILE A 13 27.76 -26.51 -28.72
C ILE A 13 27.26 -25.15 -29.23
N MET A 14 27.63 -24.75 -30.45
CA MET A 14 27.18 -23.49 -31.02
C MET A 14 25.66 -23.46 -31.25
N VAL A 15 25.07 -24.56 -31.70
CA VAL A 15 23.61 -24.69 -31.88
C VAL A 15 22.88 -24.65 -30.54
N VAL A 16 23.41 -25.30 -29.49
CA VAL A 16 22.83 -25.25 -28.13
C VAL A 16 22.91 -23.84 -27.54
N ILE A 17 24.01 -23.12 -27.74
CA ILE A 17 24.15 -21.72 -27.30
C ILE A 17 23.17 -20.81 -28.05
N ILE A 18 23.00 -20.99 -29.35
CA ILE A 18 22.03 -20.22 -30.15
C ILE A 18 20.59 -20.51 -29.68
N LEU A 19 20.25 -21.78 -29.42
CA LEU A 19 18.95 -22.17 -28.87
C LEU A 19 18.70 -21.59 -27.46
N LEU A 20 19.73 -21.49 -26.62
CA LEU A 20 19.64 -20.85 -25.28
C LEU A 20 19.44 -19.34 -25.38
N THR A 21 19.96 -18.66 -26.40
CA THR A 21 19.74 -17.21 -26.60
C THR A 21 18.35 -16.86 -27.17
N LEU A 22 17.67 -17.81 -27.82
CA LEU A 22 16.34 -17.59 -28.40
C LEU A 22 15.18 -17.82 -27.40
N ALA A 23 15.45 -18.42 -26.23
CA ALA A 23 14.46 -18.65 -25.19
C ALA A 23 14.18 -17.43 -24.29
N SER A 24 14.92 -16.33 -24.46
CA SER A 24 14.89 -15.18 -23.53
C SER A 24 14.01 -14.02 -24.01
N CYS A 25 12.87 -14.31 -24.64
CA CYS A 25 11.85 -13.30 -24.94
C CYS A 25 10.62 -13.50 -24.04
N PHE A 26 10.83 -13.52 -22.72
CA PHE A 26 9.72 -13.53 -21.77
C PHE A 26 9.18 -12.10 -21.65
N SER A 27 8.09 -11.79 -22.36
CA SER A 27 7.40 -10.52 -22.23
C SER A 27 6.72 -10.48 -20.86
N ALA A 28 7.16 -9.57 -19.99
CA ALA A 28 6.51 -9.38 -18.69
C ALA A 28 5.03 -9.00 -18.88
N PRO A 29 4.12 -9.54 -18.05
CA PRO A 29 2.70 -9.22 -18.13
C PRO A 29 2.48 -7.72 -17.87
N LYS A 30 1.58 -7.10 -18.66
CA LYS A 30 1.26 -5.66 -18.55
C LYS A 30 0.26 -5.35 -17.44
N GLU A 31 -0.58 -6.32 -17.08
CA GLU A 31 -1.69 -6.22 -16.11
C GLU A 31 -1.79 -7.53 -15.31
N THR A 32 -2.25 -7.47 -14.06
CA THR A 32 -2.55 -8.68 -13.27
C THR A 32 -3.95 -9.20 -13.60
N ALA A 33 -4.26 -10.44 -13.21
CA ALA A 33 -5.61 -10.99 -13.39
C ALA A 33 -6.68 -10.11 -12.71
N LEU A 34 -6.40 -9.61 -11.49
CA LEU A 34 -7.29 -8.72 -10.75
C LEU A 34 -7.49 -7.38 -11.48
N MET A 35 -6.41 -6.80 -12.03
CA MET A 35 -6.48 -5.56 -12.82
C MET A 35 -7.37 -5.72 -14.05
N LYS A 36 -7.27 -6.84 -14.76
CA LYS A 36 -8.08 -7.14 -15.94
C LYS A 36 -9.56 -7.28 -15.61
N GLU A 37 -9.89 -7.95 -14.50
CA GLU A 37 -11.27 -8.13 -14.05
C GLU A 37 -11.95 -6.81 -13.67
N VAL A 38 -11.22 -5.92 -12.98
CA VAL A 38 -11.73 -4.61 -12.55
C VAL A 38 -11.71 -3.56 -13.67
N GLY A 39 -11.04 -3.84 -14.80
CA GLY A 39 -10.95 -2.94 -15.94
C GLY A 39 -9.95 -1.80 -15.73
N VAL A 40 -8.85 -2.06 -15.03
CA VAL A 40 -7.74 -1.11 -14.89
C VAL A 40 -7.03 -0.98 -16.23
N THR A 41 -6.84 0.24 -16.73
CA THR A 41 -6.33 0.52 -18.08
C THR A 41 -4.83 0.81 -18.13
N VAL A 42 -4.22 1.08 -16.98
CA VAL A 42 -2.79 1.40 -16.84
C VAL A 42 -1.95 0.13 -16.64
N SER A 43 -0.67 0.21 -16.94
CA SER A 43 0.25 -0.92 -16.68
C SER A 43 0.51 -1.14 -15.19
N ILE A 44 0.93 -2.36 -14.80
CA ILE A 44 1.38 -2.69 -13.43
C ILE A 44 2.41 -1.66 -12.93
N THR A 45 3.42 -1.39 -13.75
CA THR A 45 4.52 -0.47 -13.39
C THR A 45 4.00 0.94 -13.13
N GLU A 46 3.15 1.44 -14.02
CA GLU A 46 2.54 2.75 -13.87
C GLU A 46 1.69 2.83 -12.60
N TYR A 47 0.87 1.81 -12.33
CA TYR A 47 0.02 1.81 -11.14
C TYR A 47 0.86 1.76 -9.85
N LYS A 48 1.90 0.93 -9.79
CA LYS A 48 2.83 0.88 -8.65
C LYS A 48 3.51 2.23 -8.40
N ILE A 49 3.91 2.95 -9.46
CA ILE A 49 4.47 4.30 -9.33
C ILE A 49 3.44 5.24 -8.70
N ARG A 50 2.21 5.27 -9.23
CA ARG A 50 1.15 6.16 -8.71
C ARG A 50 0.75 5.83 -7.26
N LEU A 51 0.70 4.55 -6.90
CA LEU A 51 0.45 4.12 -5.52
C LEU A 51 1.54 4.56 -4.56
N ARG A 52 2.80 4.53 -5.00
CA ARG A 52 3.91 5.04 -4.19
C ARG A 52 3.83 6.55 -3.99
N GLU A 53 3.53 7.32 -5.04
CA GLU A 53 3.30 8.77 -4.91
C GLU A 53 2.14 9.07 -3.95
N PHE A 54 1.06 8.30 -4.04
CA PHE A 54 -0.03 8.35 -3.07
C PHE A 54 0.47 8.06 -1.64
N GLY A 55 1.32 7.06 -1.44
CA GLY A 55 1.93 6.73 -0.14
C GLY A 55 2.73 7.87 0.47
N TYR A 56 3.57 8.54 -0.33
CA TYR A 56 4.31 9.72 0.12
C TYR A 56 3.38 10.87 0.51
N ARG A 57 2.35 11.09 -0.30
CA ARG A 57 1.34 12.12 -0.04
C ARG A 57 0.53 11.83 1.22
N PHE A 58 0.08 10.59 1.41
CA PHE A 58 -0.58 10.12 2.62
C PHE A 58 0.25 10.45 3.86
N ALA A 59 1.52 10.03 3.85
CA ALA A 59 2.40 10.21 5.00
C ALA A 59 2.69 11.68 5.27
N GLY A 60 2.85 12.51 4.22
CA GLY A 60 3.02 13.95 4.35
C GLY A 60 1.80 14.62 4.97
N ILE A 61 0.58 14.26 4.54
CA ILE A 61 -0.67 14.80 5.11
C ILE A 61 -0.78 14.42 6.59
N VAL A 62 -0.59 13.14 6.93
CA VAL A 62 -0.65 12.67 8.32
C VAL A 62 0.39 13.37 9.19
N GLU A 63 1.64 13.49 8.73
CA GLU A 63 2.72 14.14 9.46
C GLU A 63 2.43 15.62 9.71
N LEU A 64 2.05 16.37 8.68
CA LEU A 64 1.75 17.80 8.80
C LEU A 64 0.56 18.06 9.72
N SER A 65 -0.52 17.30 9.59
CA SER A 65 -1.71 17.45 10.41
C SER A 65 -1.46 17.07 11.88
N ALA A 66 -0.71 15.99 12.13
CA ALA A 66 -0.30 15.63 13.48
C ALA A 66 0.60 16.70 14.11
N ASP A 67 1.57 17.22 13.36
CA ASP A 67 2.47 18.28 13.83
C ASP A 67 1.72 19.60 14.09
N GLU A 68 0.71 19.91 13.27
CA GLU A 68 -0.18 21.04 13.49
C GLU A 68 -0.93 20.93 14.83
N ILE A 69 -1.55 19.77 15.10
CA ILE A 69 -2.24 19.48 16.37
C ILE A 69 -1.25 19.62 17.55
N ILE A 70 -0.04 19.06 17.43
CA ILE A 70 0.99 19.13 18.47
C ILE A 70 1.41 20.59 18.74
N SER A 71 1.50 21.41 17.69
CA SER A 71 1.92 22.81 17.80
C SER A 71 0.86 23.71 18.43
N LYS A 72 -0.43 23.42 18.21
CA LYS A 72 -1.56 24.21 18.71
C LYS A 72 -1.95 23.85 20.13
N SER A 73 -1.85 22.57 20.48
CA SER A 73 -2.29 22.08 21.79
C SER A 73 -1.29 22.41 22.90
N THR A 74 -1.81 22.72 24.09
CA THR A 74 -1.02 22.72 25.35
C THR A 74 -1.21 21.44 26.15
N ASP A 75 -2.21 20.63 25.81
CA ASP A 75 -2.51 19.36 26.48
C ASP A 75 -1.53 18.26 26.05
N SER A 76 -0.83 17.66 27.02
CA SER A 76 0.15 16.61 26.77
C SER A 76 -0.48 15.33 26.24
N GLU A 77 -1.74 15.02 26.60
CA GLU A 77 -2.44 13.85 26.09
C GLU A 77 -2.79 14.00 24.62
N ILE A 78 -3.32 15.16 24.21
CA ILE A 78 -3.57 15.45 22.78
C ILE A 78 -2.28 15.32 21.96
N LYS A 79 -1.15 15.82 22.49
CA LYS A 79 0.16 15.69 21.82
C LYS A 79 0.59 14.24 21.68
N LYS A 80 0.43 13.43 22.73
CA LYS A 80 0.72 11.99 22.69
C LYS A 80 -0.15 11.29 21.66
N GLN A 81 -1.45 11.58 21.62
CA GLN A 81 -2.35 10.99 20.64
C GLN A 81 -1.97 11.36 19.21
N ALA A 82 -1.55 12.61 18.97
CA ALA A 82 -1.12 13.05 17.64
C ALA A 82 0.20 12.39 17.22
N LEU A 83 1.14 12.17 18.15
CA LEU A 83 2.32 11.36 17.91
C LEU A 83 1.95 9.91 17.56
N LEU A 84 1.08 9.27 18.35
CA LEU A 84 0.61 7.90 18.11
C LEU A 84 -0.01 7.76 16.72
N TRP A 85 -0.81 8.74 16.27
CA TRP A 85 -1.38 8.75 14.93
C TRP A 85 -0.32 8.61 13.84
N LYS A 86 0.68 9.49 13.77
CA LYS A 86 1.72 9.39 12.72
C LYS A 86 2.69 8.22 12.91
N ILE A 87 2.95 7.82 14.17
CA ILE A 87 3.76 6.64 14.49
C ILE A 87 3.14 5.38 13.89
N TYR A 88 1.81 5.23 13.94
CA TYR A 88 1.15 3.98 13.59
C TYR A 88 0.41 3.99 12.25
N ALA A 89 -0.19 5.11 11.83
CA ALA A 89 -0.90 5.19 10.56
C ALA A 89 0.06 5.14 9.36
N ILE A 90 1.22 5.79 9.44
CA ILE A 90 2.21 5.80 8.34
C ILE A 90 2.75 4.37 8.08
N PRO A 91 3.22 3.61 9.08
CA PRO A 91 3.59 2.21 8.86
C PRO A 91 2.42 1.31 8.44
N ALA A 92 1.19 1.59 8.88
CA ALA A 92 0.02 0.86 8.39
C ALA A 92 -0.17 1.05 6.88
N MET A 93 0.05 2.25 6.35
CA MET A 93 -0.01 2.53 4.91
C MET A 93 1.16 1.88 4.16
N ILE A 94 2.38 1.94 4.69
CA ILE A 94 3.55 1.27 4.09
C ILE A 94 3.28 -0.24 3.97
N ARG A 95 2.65 -0.86 4.98
CA ARG A 95 2.25 -2.27 4.92
C ARG A 95 1.23 -2.55 3.81
N SER A 96 0.22 -1.70 3.64
CA SER A 96 -0.73 -1.79 2.53
C SER A 96 -0.05 -1.72 1.17
N LEU A 97 0.87 -0.78 1.00
CA LEU A 97 1.61 -0.58 -0.25
C LEU A 97 2.64 -1.67 -0.55
N SER A 98 3.01 -2.47 0.45
CA SER A 98 3.95 -3.60 0.31
C SER A 98 3.26 -4.89 -0.17
N ILE A 99 1.94 -4.85 -0.41
CA ILE A 99 1.20 -5.95 -1.01
C ILE A 99 1.67 -6.15 -2.46
N ASN A 100 2.00 -7.40 -2.83
CA ASN A 100 2.61 -7.72 -4.12
C ASN A 100 1.75 -7.36 -5.34
N ASP A 101 0.44 -7.65 -5.27
CA ASP A 101 -0.50 -7.27 -6.33
C ASP A 101 -0.89 -5.79 -6.17
N PRO A 102 -0.67 -4.95 -7.19
CA PRO A 102 -0.88 -3.51 -7.08
C PRO A 102 -2.36 -3.14 -6.87
N LEU A 103 -3.31 -3.90 -7.40
CA LEU A 103 -4.72 -3.61 -7.19
C LEU A 103 -5.14 -3.97 -5.77
N ALA A 104 -4.68 -5.11 -5.25
CA ALA A 104 -4.89 -5.45 -3.85
C ALA A 104 -4.25 -4.42 -2.90
N ALA A 105 -3.04 -3.94 -3.21
CA ALA A 105 -2.37 -2.86 -2.48
C ALA A 105 -3.20 -1.58 -2.48
N GLY A 106 -3.73 -1.18 -3.65
CA GLY A 106 -4.59 0.00 -3.79
C GLY A 106 -5.89 -0.11 -3.01
N ILE A 107 -6.57 -1.26 -3.07
CA ILE A 107 -7.82 -1.49 -2.33
C ILE A 107 -7.57 -1.46 -0.81
N ASP A 108 -6.55 -2.16 -0.32
CA ASP A 108 -6.23 -2.18 1.12
C ASP A 108 -5.79 -0.80 1.63
N SER A 109 -5.11 0.00 0.79
CA SER A 109 -4.76 1.40 1.08
C SER A 109 -5.99 2.31 1.15
N TRP A 110 -6.97 2.11 0.25
CA TRP A 110 -8.23 2.85 0.27
C TRP A 110 -9.04 2.50 1.52
N ILE A 111 -9.11 1.22 1.85
CA ILE A 111 -9.72 0.72 3.08
C ILE A 111 -9.11 1.36 4.32
N LEU A 112 -7.78 1.37 4.45
CA LEU A 112 -7.10 2.04 5.56
C LEU A 112 -7.47 3.52 5.63
N SER A 113 -7.55 4.20 4.49
CA SER A 113 -7.90 5.63 4.42
C SER A 113 -9.32 5.89 4.94
N VAL A 114 -10.28 5.04 4.58
CA VAL A 114 -11.66 5.13 5.08
C VAL A 114 -11.77 4.73 6.54
N GLN A 115 -11.08 3.66 6.98
CA GLN A 115 -11.01 3.28 8.39
C GLN A 115 -10.45 4.40 9.26
N MET A 116 -9.46 5.16 8.76
CA MET A 116 -8.88 6.29 9.47
C MET A 116 -9.87 7.44 9.62
N LEU A 117 -10.65 7.76 8.57
CA LEU A 117 -11.75 8.73 8.71
C LEU A 117 -12.77 8.26 9.75
N GLN A 118 -13.25 7.02 9.64
CA GLN A 118 -14.22 6.47 10.59
C GLN A 118 -13.70 6.48 12.03
N TYR A 119 -12.41 6.18 12.22
CA TYR A 119 -11.75 6.23 13.52
C TYR A 119 -11.80 7.63 14.16
N PHE A 120 -11.60 8.69 13.37
CA PHE A 120 -11.60 10.08 13.85
C PHE A 120 -12.98 10.76 13.85
N GLU A 121 -13.90 10.35 12.99
CA GLU A 121 -15.22 10.98 12.89
C GLU A 121 -16.16 10.45 13.97
N ASP A 122 -16.31 9.13 14.08
CA ASP A 122 -17.30 8.51 14.97
C ASP A 122 -16.74 7.36 15.83
N GLY A 123 -15.50 6.95 15.57
CA GLY A 123 -14.89 5.75 16.15
C GLY A 123 -14.11 6.00 17.44
N TYR A 124 -13.17 5.09 17.73
CA TYR A 124 -12.37 5.10 18.96
C TYR A 124 -11.60 6.41 19.16
N GLY A 125 -11.16 7.06 18.07
CA GLY A 125 -10.37 8.28 18.10
C GLY A 125 -11.14 9.58 18.01
N LYS A 126 -12.47 9.56 18.09
CA LYS A 126 -13.33 10.74 17.86
C LYS A 126 -13.09 11.93 18.79
N ASP A 127 -12.55 11.67 19.99
CA ASP A 127 -12.30 12.70 21.01
C ASP A 127 -10.80 12.90 21.30
N HIS A 128 -9.91 12.23 20.57
CA HIS A 128 -8.46 12.21 20.89
C HIS A 128 -7.76 13.56 20.74
N PHE A 129 -8.32 14.48 19.94
CA PHE A 129 -7.70 15.78 19.69
C PHE A 129 -8.52 16.96 20.21
N GLY A 130 -9.61 16.71 20.95
CA GLY A 130 -10.45 17.76 21.53
C GLY A 130 -10.92 18.77 20.48
N GLU A 131 -10.66 20.06 20.73
CA GLU A 131 -11.02 21.14 19.79
C GLU A 131 -10.30 21.06 18.42
N TYR A 132 -9.22 20.29 18.33
CA TYR A 132 -8.43 20.12 17.10
C TYR A 132 -8.84 18.90 16.27
N GLN A 133 -9.91 18.19 16.65
CA GLN A 133 -10.37 16.97 15.97
C GLN A 133 -10.60 17.16 14.47
N ASP A 134 -11.11 18.33 14.07
CA ASP A 134 -11.42 18.64 12.68
C ASP A 134 -10.18 18.62 11.76
N ILE A 135 -8.97 18.84 12.30
CA ILE A 135 -7.71 18.72 11.54
C ILE A 135 -7.52 17.28 11.06
N ALA A 136 -7.76 16.29 11.91
CA ALA A 136 -7.60 14.88 11.56
C ALA A 136 -8.71 14.38 10.63
N ILE A 137 -9.94 14.86 10.82
CA ILE A 137 -11.08 14.55 9.94
C ILE A 137 -10.82 15.12 8.54
N THR A 138 -10.40 16.39 8.44
CA THR A 138 -10.09 17.06 7.18
C THR A 138 -8.93 16.36 6.45
N ALA A 139 -7.86 16.01 7.17
CA ALA A 139 -6.75 15.25 6.62
C ALA A 139 -7.19 13.90 6.05
N SER A 140 -8.05 13.19 6.78
CA SER A 140 -8.57 11.88 6.35
C SER A 140 -9.46 12.00 5.11
N LYS A 141 -10.32 13.02 5.04
CA LYS A 141 -11.17 13.32 3.86
C LYS A 141 -10.32 13.65 2.63
N LEU A 142 -9.24 14.42 2.79
CA LEU A 142 -8.31 14.73 1.71
C LEU A 142 -7.64 13.47 1.17
N ILE A 143 -7.14 12.60 2.05
CA ILE A 143 -6.51 11.33 1.67
C ILE A 143 -7.48 10.42 0.92
N ILE A 144 -8.73 10.31 1.38
CA ILE A 144 -9.78 9.54 0.68
C ILE A 144 -10.01 10.12 -0.71
N SER A 145 -10.10 11.44 -0.83
CA SER A 145 -10.25 12.09 -2.14
C SER A 145 -9.07 11.78 -3.07
N ASP A 146 -7.84 11.76 -2.56
CA ASP A 146 -6.64 11.47 -3.36
C ASP A 146 -6.66 10.03 -3.91
N ILE A 147 -7.01 9.04 -3.09
CA ILE A 147 -7.06 7.64 -3.55
C ILE A 147 -8.27 7.35 -4.46
N GLU A 148 -9.39 8.02 -4.24
CA GLU A 148 -10.54 7.94 -5.15
C GLU A 148 -10.23 8.57 -6.51
N ASN A 149 -9.51 9.70 -6.54
CA ASN A 149 -9.03 10.30 -7.79
C ASN A 149 -8.10 9.33 -8.52
N LEU A 150 -7.14 8.72 -7.81
CA LEU A 150 -6.28 7.70 -8.39
C LEU A 150 -7.09 6.53 -8.96
N ALA A 151 -8.10 6.04 -8.23
CA ALA A 151 -8.97 4.96 -8.68
C ALA A 151 -9.74 5.31 -9.97
N ARG A 152 -10.26 6.54 -10.09
CA ARG A 152 -10.90 7.04 -11.32
C ARG A 152 -9.92 7.10 -12.49
N GLU A 153 -8.72 7.63 -12.26
CA GLU A 153 -7.69 7.77 -13.29
C GLU A 153 -7.23 6.42 -13.85
N ILE A 154 -6.98 5.42 -12.99
CA ILE A 154 -6.50 4.11 -13.44
C ILE A 154 -7.60 3.29 -14.13
N LYS A 155 -8.87 3.56 -13.83
CA LYS A 155 -10.02 2.89 -14.45
C LYS A 155 -10.46 3.59 -15.74
N GLY A 156 -10.10 4.87 -15.91
CA GLY A 156 -10.53 5.70 -17.04
C GLY A 156 -12.03 6.04 -17.02
N THR A 157 -12.67 5.98 -15.85
CA THR A 157 -14.09 6.31 -15.65
C THR A 157 -14.32 6.87 -14.25
N ASP A 158 -15.31 7.75 -14.13
CA ASP A 158 -15.72 8.31 -12.85
C ASP A 158 -16.49 7.31 -11.97
N ASP A 159 -17.01 6.22 -12.55
CA ASP A 159 -17.72 5.19 -11.80
C ASP A 159 -16.75 4.27 -11.05
N ILE A 160 -16.59 4.54 -9.75
CA ILE A 160 -15.82 3.73 -8.79
C ILE A 160 -16.73 3.09 -7.72
N SER A 161 -18.03 2.98 -7.99
CA SER A 161 -19.05 2.56 -7.01
C SER A 161 -18.81 1.16 -6.43
N LYS A 162 -18.36 0.18 -7.24
CA LYS A 162 -17.99 -1.18 -6.76
C LYS A 162 -16.88 -1.09 -5.71
N GLY A 163 -15.85 -0.28 -5.96
CA GLY A 163 -14.75 -0.03 -5.01
C GLY A 163 -15.23 0.62 -3.73
N GLN A 164 -16.04 1.68 -3.84
CA GLN A 164 -16.63 2.37 -2.68
C GLN A 164 -17.47 1.42 -1.81
N LYS A 165 -18.28 0.56 -2.45
CA LYS A 165 -19.09 -0.44 -1.74
C LYS A 165 -18.22 -1.46 -1.00
N ILE A 166 -17.22 -2.04 -1.68
CA ILE A 166 -16.28 -3.01 -1.06
C ILE A 166 -15.58 -2.37 0.15
N THR A 167 -15.08 -1.15 -0.02
CA THR A 167 -14.42 -0.40 1.04
C THR A 167 -15.35 -0.19 2.22
N LYS A 168 -16.55 0.36 1.98
CA LYS A 168 -17.52 0.64 3.03
C LYS A 168 -17.98 -0.62 3.78
N ASP A 169 -18.26 -1.70 3.06
CA ASP A 169 -18.69 -2.96 3.67
C ASP A 169 -17.59 -3.50 4.60
N TRP A 170 -16.33 -3.50 4.13
CA TRP A 170 -15.20 -3.97 4.91
C TRP A 170 -14.92 -3.10 6.15
N THR A 171 -14.93 -1.77 6.00
CA THR A 171 -14.58 -0.87 7.11
C THR A 171 -15.62 -0.91 8.23
N ASN A 172 -16.89 -1.10 7.90
CA ASN A 172 -17.96 -1.27 8.89
C ASN A 172 -17.82 -2.59 9.69
N GLU A 173 -17.37 -3.67 9.03
CA GLU A 173 -17.12 -4.97 9.67
C GLU A 173 -15.82 -4.98 10.50
N ASN A 174 -14.86 -4.11 10.16
CA ASN A 174 -13.51 -4.12 10.71
C ASN A 174 -13.05 -2.70 11.08
N PRO A 175 -13.67 -2.04 12.08
CA PRO A 175 -13.22 -0.72 12.52
C PRO A 175 -11.82 -0.77 13.16
N ILE A 176 -11.13 0.37 13.20
CA ILE A 176 -9.91 0.52 14.01
C ILE A 176 -10.34 0.83 15.44
N GLU A 177 -10.00 -0.06 16.37
CA GLU A 177 -10.44 0.01 17.77
C GLU A 177 -9.30 0.37 18.75
N ASN A 178 -8.17 0.85 18.24
CA ASN A 178 -7.00 1.15 19.05
C ASN A 178 -6.08 2.21 18.40
N ASN A 179 -5.30 2.89 19.25
CA ASN A 179 -4.41 4.00 18.85
C ASN A 179 -3.16 3.53 18.10
N LYS A 180 -2.94 2.21 18.04
CA LYS A 180 -1.81 1.59 17.37
C LYS A 180 -2.11 1.20 15.92
N PHE A 181 -3.31 1.53 15.43
CA PHE A 181 -3.78 1.16 14.09
C PHE A 181 -3.53 -0.34 13.82
N LEU A 182 -3.72 -1.18 14.84
CA LEU A 182 -3.73 -2.63 14.67
C LEU A 182 -5.05 -2.96 13.98
N ARG A 183 -4.96 -3.26 12.68
CA ARG A 183 -6.09 -3.60 11.82
C ARG A 183 -5.85 -4.96 11.15
N VAL A 184 -6.93 -5.66 10.87
CA VAL A 184 -6.91 -6.78 9.94
C VAL A 184 -6.81 -6.21 8.52
N SER A 185 -5.87 -6.71 7.72
CA SER A 185 -5.77 -6.33 6.31
C SER A 185 -6.92 -6.91 5.51
N ALA A 186 -7.39 -6.17 4.50
CA ALA A 186 -8.47 -6.62 3.64
C ALA A 186 -8.06 -7.67 2.62
N LEU A 187 -6.78 -8.08 2.58
CA LEU A 187 -6.22 -9.02 1.63
C LEU A 187 -7.06 -10.30 1.45
N ASP A 188 -7.42 -10.96 2.54
CA ASP A 188 -8.18 -12.22 2.48
C ASP A 188 -9.56 -11.99 1.85
N LYS A 189 -10.20 -10.87 2.16
CA LYS A 189 -11.50 -10.49 1.59
C LYS A 189 -11.39 -10.07 0.14
N VAL A 190 -10.36 -9.30 -0.21
CA VAL A 190 -10.07 -8.89 -1.60
C VAL A 190 -9.83 -10.14 -2.45
N ALA A 191 -9.09 -11.13 -1.94
CA ALA A 191 -8.88 -12.41 -2.60
C ALA A 191 -10.19 -13.19 -2.77
N HIS A 192 -11.08 -13.21 -1.77
CA HIS A 192 -12.36 -13.90 -1.88
C HIS A 192 -13.38 -13.20 -2.79
N ILE A 193 -13.51 -11.87 -2.70
CA ILE A 193 -14.46 -11.10 -3.51
C ILE A 193 -14.09 -11.21 -4.99
N ILE A 194 -12.80 -11.12 -5.31
CA ILE A 194 -12.33 -11.12 -6.69
C ILE A 194 -12.13 -12.56 -7.21
N GLY A 195 -11.69 -13.50 -6.37
CA GLY A 195 -11.55 -14.91 -6.76
C GLY A 195 -12.87 -15.66 -6.98
N SER A 196 -13.96 -15.24 -6.33
CA SER A 196 -15.28 -15.91 -6.42
C SER A 196 -16.02 -15.71 -7.75
N GLU A 197 -15.58 -14.81 -8.64
CA GLU A 197 -16.14 -14.64 -10.00
C GLU A 197 -15.52 -15.60 -11.05
N GLY A 198 -14.64 -16.53 -10.65
CA GLY A 198 -14.23 -17.67 -11.51
C GLY A 198 -12.74 -17.85 -11.76
N TYR A 199 -11.88 -17.53 -10.78
CA TYR A 199 -10.44 -17.77 -10.87
C TYR A 199 -10.00 -18.86 -9.89
N ASP A 200 -9.60 -20.00 -10.45
CA ASP A 200 -9.08 -21.15 -9.71
C ASP A 200 -7.79 -20.77 -8.97
N LEU A 201 -7.71 -21.11 -7.68
CA LEU A 201 -6.60 -20.84 -6.77
C LEU A 201 -5.27 -21.53 -7.19
N GLY A 202 -5.30 -22.32 -8.26
CA GLY A 202 -4.16 -23.06 -8.82
C GLY A 202 -3.12 -22.21 -9.56
N THR A 203 -3.44 -21.01 -10.06
CA THR A 203 -2.49 -20.16 -10.80
C THR A 203 -1.80 -19.10 -9.94
N THR A 204 -2.22 -18.91 -8.69
CA THR A 204 -1.69 -17.88 -7.79
C THR A 204 -0.38 -18.30 -7.10
N VAL A 205 -0.01 -19.58 -7.18
CA VAL A 205 1.21 -20.13 -6.56
C VAL A 205 2.49 -19.77 -7.34
N GLU A 206 2.39 -19.30 -8.59
CA GLU A 206 3.56 -18.99 -9.43
C GLU A 206 4.20 -17.60 -9.18
N SER A 207 3.63 -16.71 -8.36
CA SER A 207 4.15 -15.34 -8.20
C SER A 207 5.02 -15.10 -6.96
N ILE A 208 5.71 -16.12 -6.42
CA ILE A 208 6.69 -15.96 -5.32
C ILE A 208 8.10 -15.63 -5.87
N ALA A 209 8.19 -14.97 -7.03
CA ALA A 209 9.40 -14.28 -7.45
C ALA A 209 9.30 -12.83 -6.99
N ILE A 210 9.69 -12.55 -5.73
CA ILE A 210 9.86 -11.17 -5.27
C ILE A 210 10.97 -10.56 -6.13
N SER A 211 10.66 -9.52 -6.91
CA SER A 211 11.66 -8.86 -7.75
C SER A 211 12.63 -8.07 -6.86
N VAL A 212 13.89 -7.95 -7.30
CA VAL A 212 14.90 -7.13 -6.61
C VAL A 212 14.46 -5.66 -6.53
N ASP A 213 13.69 -5.19 -7.51
CA ASP A 213 13.09 -3.85 -7.49
C ASP A 213 12.03 -3.70 -6.41
N GLU A 214 11.23 -4.73 -6.13
CA GLU A 214 10.25 -4.74 -5.04
C GLU A 214 10.96 -4.65 -3.68
N LEU A 215 12.02 -5.43 -3.47
CA LEU A 215 12.86 -5.36 -2.27
C LEU A 215 13.51 -3.97 -2.12
N LYS A 216 14.06 -3.43 -3.20
CA LYS A 216 14.68 -2.10 -3.21
C LYS A 216 13.65 -1.02 -2.83
N ASN A 217 12.44 -1.08 -3.38
CA ASN A 217 11.39 -0.12 -3.09
C ASN A 217 10.94 -0.18 -1.63
N GLN A 218 10.79 -1.39 -1.06
CA GLN A 218 10.51 -1.55 0.37
C GLN A 218 11.63 -0.94 1.21
N VAL A 219 12.89 -1.26 0.91
CA VAL A 219 14.05 -0.71 1.62
C VAL A 219 14.10 0.83 1.54
N THR A 220 13.80 1.44 0.38
CA THR A 220 13.78 2.90 0.24
C THR A 220 12.71 3.54 1.12
N LEU A 221 11.46 3.04 1.08
CA LEU A 221 10.39 3.56 1.94
C LEU A 221 10.75 3.40 3.43
N TYR A 222 11.28 2.25 3.84
CA TYR A 222 11.73 2.08 5.22
C TYR A 222 12.87 3.04 5.61
N THR A 223 13.81 3.30 4.70
CA THR A 223 14.96 4.18 4.98
C THR A 223 14.54 5.64 5.16
N ASP A 224 13.55 6.11 4.39
CA ASP A 224 13.04 7.48 4.48
C ASP A 224 12.30 7.74 5.81
N TYR A 225 11.57 6.73 6.32
CA TYR A 225 10.73 6.89 7.51
C TYR A 225 11.39 6.42 8.81
N LEU A 226 12.41 5.55 8.78
CA LEU A 226 13.04 5.02 10.00
C LEU A 226 13.63 6.13 10.91
N PRO A 227 14.39 7.12 10.42
CA PRO A 227 14.88 8.20 11.27
C PRO A 227 13.75 9.02 11.90
N LYS A 228 12.66 9.25 11.15
CA LYS A 228 11.47 9.96 11.64
C LYS A 228 10.76 9.16 12.73
N GLN A 229 10.60 7.85 12.54
CA GLN A 229 10.00 6.95 13.53
C GLN A 229 10.77 6.96 14.84
N ILE A 230 12.11 6.88 14.80
CA ILE A 230 12.95 6.98 16.01
C ILE A 230 12.73 8.31 16.72
N LYS A 231 12.71 9.43 15.98
CA LYS A 231 12.44 10.75 16.54
C LYS A 231 11.07 10.82 17.21
N TRP A 232 10.01 10.34 16.55
CA TRP A 232 8.64 10.43 17.08
C TRP A 232 8.44 9.53 18.30
N GLN A 233 9.01 8.32 18.31
CA GLN A 233 9.02 7.44 19.48
C GLN A 233 9.74 8.11 20.66
N ALA A 234 10.90 8.74 20.43
CA ALA A 234 11.60 9.47 21.47
C ALA A 234 10.79 10.66 22.02
N GLN A 235 10.09 11.40 21.14
CA GLN A 235 9.17 12.47 21.55
C GLN A 235 7.99 11.95 22.37
N TYR A 236 7.43 10.80 21.99
CA TYR A 236 6.32 10.17 22.70
C TYR A 236 6.73 9.76 24.12
N GLU A 237 7.88 9.08 24.25
CA GLU A 237 8.41 8.73 25.57
C GLU A 237 8.73 9.97 26.42
N LEU A 238 9.27 11.03 25.81
CA LEU A 238 9.52 12.28 26.53
C LEU A 238 8.23 12.88 27.11
N TYR A 239 7.12 12.87 26.36
CA TYR A 239 5.83 13.32 26.89
C TYR A 239 5.28 12.40 27.98
N ASN A 240 5.49 11.09 27.89
CA ASN A 240 5.13 10.17 28.98
C ASN A 240 5.88 10.46 30.28
N PHE A 241 7.16 10.84 30.18
CA PHE A 241 7.97 11.18 31.36
C PHE A 241 7.61 12.54 31.98
N LEU A 242 7.17 13.51 31.17
CA LEU A 242 6.96 14.89 31.62
C LEU A 242 5.53 15.19 32.11
N GLY A 243 4.56 14.29 31.87
CA GLY A 243 3.15 14.46 32.27
C GLY A 243 2.31 14.97 31.13
#